data_AF-A0A3N2AVV4-F1
#
_entry.id   AF-A0A3N2AVV4-F1
#
_cell.length_a   1.000
_cell.length_b   1.000
_cell.length_c   1.000
_cell.angle_alpha   90.00
_cell.angle_beta   90.00
_cell.angle_gamma   90.00
#
_symmetry.space_group_name_H-M   'P 1'
#
loop_
_entity.id
_entity.type
_entity.pdbx_description
1 polymer ?
#
loop_
_entity_poly.entity_id
_entity_poly.type
_entity_poly.pdbx_seq_one_letter_code
_entity_poly.pdbx_strand_id
1 'polypeptide(L)' 'MWHDVAVTTNIDREEVIVQVSGKLEASHPDWDAAEIERVAREELAAIADSPVQDFLLVLTERATRKRLKTRVDERRA' A
#
# COMPACT_ATOMS: atom_id res chain seq x y z
N MET A 1 -10.34 -36.10 5.12
CA MET A 1 -11.01 -34.80 4.95
C MET A 1 -10.03 -33.74 5.44
N TRP A 2 -9.26 -33.16 4.52
CA TRP A 2 -8.31 -32.11 4.88
C TRP A 2 -9.13 -30.83 4.96
N HIS A 3 -9.27 -30.28 6.17
CA HIS A 3 -9.85 -28.96 6.34
C HIS A 3 -8.79 -27.97 5.86
N ASP A 4 -9.10 -27.31 4.75
CA ASP A 4 -8.43 -26.11 4.29
C ASP A 4 -8.68 -25.03 5.37
N VAL A 5 -7.77 -24.93 6.33
CA VAL A 5 -7.75 -23.82 7.27
C VAL A 5 -7.19 -22.66 6.47
N ALA A 6 -8.06 -21.92 5.80
CA ALA A 6 -7.73 -20.59 5.32
C ALA A 6 -7.29 -19.78 6.55
N VAL A 7 -5.97 -19.70 6.76
CA VAL A 7 -5.35 -18.74 7.67
C VAL A 7 -5.65 -17.39 7.07
N THR A 8 -6.84 -16.87 7.38
CA THR A 8 -7.19 -15.50 7.05
C THR A 8 -6.44 -14.67 8.07
N THR A 9 -5.19 -14.32 7.76
CA THR A 9 -4.46 -13.31 8.52
C THR A 9 -5.36 -12.09 8.53
N ASN A 10 -5.92 -11.77 9.70
CA ASN A 10 -6.72 -10.56 9.87
C ASN A 10 -5.74 -9.37 9.82
N ILE A 11 -5.39 -8.95 8.61
CA ILE A 11 -4.46 -7.84 8.40
C ILE A 11 -5.20 -6.56 8.78
N ASP A 12 -4.66 -5.88 9.79
CA ASP A 12 -5.11 -4.54 10.14
C ASP A 12 -4.74 -3.57 9.01
N ARG A 13 -5.76 -2.93 8.43
CA ARG A 13 -5.60 -2.02 7.31
C ARG A 13 -4.84 -0.76 7.71
N GLU A 14 -5.04 -0.27 8.92
CA GLU A 14 -4.31 0.90 9.42
C GLU A 14 -2.84 0.56 9.63
N GLU A 15 -2.53 -0.65 10.10
CA GLU A 15 -1.16 -1.12 10.21
C GLU A 15 -0.47 -1.21 8.83
N VAL A 16 -1.17 -1.67 7.80
CA VAL A 16 -0.65 -1.66 6.41
C VAL A 16 -0.35 -0.24 5.96
N ILE A 17 -1.26 0.71 6.21
CA ILE A 17 -1.06 2.11 5.84
C ILE A 17 0.18 2.68 6.52
N VAL A 18 0.30 2.52 7.85
CA VAL A 18 1.44 3.01 8.65
C VAL A 18 2.76 2.42 8.15
N GLN A 19 2.82 1.13 7.89
CA GLN A 19 4.04 0.47 7.40
C GLN A 19 4.43 0.96 5.99
N VAL A 20 3.46 1.07 5.08
CA VAL A 20 3.71 1.53 3.71
C VAL A 20 4.13 3.00 3.69
N SER A 21 3.40 3.87 4.40
CA SER A 21 3.70 5.30 4.43
C SER A 21 5.08 5.55 5.04
N GLY A 22 5.37 4.99 6.21
CA GLY A 22 6.67 5.15 6.86
C GLY A 22 7.85 4.67 6.01
N LYS A 23 7.69 3.55 5.28
CA LYS A 23 8.72 3.06 4.37
C LYS A 23 8.93 3.96 3.15
N LEU A 24 7.84 4.51 2.60
CA LEU A 24 7.93 5.41 1.45
C LEU A 24 8.47 6.78 1.83
N GLU A 25 8.07 7.35 2.97
CA GLU A 25 8.62 8.59 3.51
C GLU A 25 10.13 8.46 3.74
N ALA A 26 10.59 7.36 4.34
CA ALA A 26 12.00 7.12 4.57
C ALA A 26 12.82 6.96 3.27
N SER A 27 12.22 6.44 2.19
CA SER A 27 12.91 6.21 0.91
C SER A 27 12.73 7.35 -0.11
N HIS A 28 11.75 8.23 0.09
CA HIS A 28 11.42 9.36 -0.79
C HIS A 28 11.15 10.62 0.05
N PRO A 29 12.17 11.23 0.68
CA PRO A 29 11.99 12.39 1.55
C PRO A 29 11.44 13.63 0.82
N ASP A 30 11.52 13.67 -0.52
CA ASP A 30 10.99 14.74 -1.36
C ASP A 30 9.48 14.61 -1.64
N TRP A 31 8.85 13.50 -1.22
CA TRP A 31 7.43 13.27 -1.39
C TRP A 31 6.67 13.79 -0.17
N ASP A 32 5.50 14.39 -0.42
CA ASP A 32 4.65 14.89 0.65
C ASP A 32 4.04 13.71 1.44
N ALA A 33 4.21 13.73 2.76
CA ALA A 33 3.79 12.64 3.65
C ALA A 33 2.25 12.44 3.64
N ALA A 34 1.48 13.54 3.65
CA ALA A 34 0.03 13.47 3.59
C ALA A 34 -0.45 12.87 2.25
N GLU A 35 0.25 13.17 1.16
CA GLU A 35 0.01 12.60 -0.14
C GLU A 35 0.38 11.11 -0.23
N ILE A 36 1.48 10.69 0.41
CA ILE A 36 1.85 9.26 0.53
C ILE A 36 0.75 8.49 1.24
N GLU A 37 0.30 8.96 2.41
CA GLU A 37 -0.73 8.30 3.20
C GLU A 37 -2.06 8.23 2.43
N ARG A 38 -2.47 9.34 1.79
CA ARG A 38 -3.69 9.39 0.98
C ARG A 38 -3.66 8.37 -0.15
N VAL A 39 -2.55 8.27 -0.89
CA VAL A 39 -2.42 7.29 -1.98
C VAL A 39 -2.38 5.86 -1.43
N ALA A 40 -1.66 5.61 -0.33
CA ALA A 40 -1.64 4.28 0.29
C ALA A 40 -3.04 3.80 0.70
N ARG A 41 -3.86 4.70 1.28
CA ARG A 41 -5.27 4.42 1.62
C ARG A 41 -6.10 4.06 0.37
N GLU A 42 -5.95 4.82 -0.72
CA GLU A 42 -6.67 4.58 -1.98
C GLU A 42 -6.29 3.24 -2.61
N GLU A 43 -4.99 2.96 -2.71
CA GLU A 43 -4.52 1.72 -3.32
C GLU A 43 -4.89 0.50 -2.45
N LEU A 44 -4.81 0.60 -1.12
CA LEU A 44 -5.25 -0.46 -0.22
C LEU A 44 -6.75 -0.72 -0.36
N ALA A 45 -7.59 0.32 -0.42
CA ALA A 45 -9.02 0.18 -0.61
C ALA A 45 -9.35 -0.53 -1.94
N ALA A 46 -8.59 -0.26 -3.00
CA ALA A 46 -8.79 -0.89 -4.32
C ALA A 46 -8.47 -2.39 -4.33
N ILE A 47 -7.64 -2.87 -3.41
CA ILE A 47 -7.24 -4.29 -3.33
C ILE A 47 -7.80 -5.01 -2.09
N ALA A 48 -8.46 -4.31 -1.18
CA ALA A 48 -8.94 -4.84 0.10
C ALA A 48 -9.95 -5.97 -0.06
N ASP A 49 -10.68 -6.00 -1.18
CA ASP A 49 -11.64 -7.06 -1.51
C ASP A 49 -11.00 -8.26 -2.22
N SER A 50 -9.67 -8.26 -2.38
CA SER A 50 -8.94 -9.38 -2.97
C SER A 50 -9.02 -10.63 -2.08
N PRO A 51 -9.21 -11.83 -2.66
CA PRO A 51 -9.17 -13.07 -1.88
C PRO A 51 -7.78 -13.35 -1.27
N VAL A 52 -6.74 -12.63 -1.72
CA VAL A 52 -5.37 -12.82 -1.26
C VAL A 52 -4.96 -11.71 -0.29
N GLN A 53 -5.44 -11.86 0.95
CA GLN A 53 -5.22 -10.88 2.02
C GLN A 53 -3.74 -10.81 2.45
N ASP A 54 -2.99 -11.91 2.40
CA ASP A 54 -1.58 -11.96 2.88
C ASP A 54 -0.61 -11.04 2.11
N PHE A 55 -1.00 -10.54 0.93
CA PHE A 55 -0.15 -9.67 0.10
C PHE A 55 -0.56 -8.20 0.10
N LEU A 56 -1.55 -7.80 0.91
CA LEU A 56 -2.04 -6.42 0.92
C LEU A 56 -0.91 -5.41 1.16
N LEU A 57 0.04 -5.71 2.04
CA LEU A 57 1.19 -4.84 2.31
C LEU A 57 2.04 -4.57 1.07
N VAL A 58 2.50 -5.65 0.40
CA VAL A 58 3.40 -5.55 -0.77
C VAL A 58 2.70 -4.91 -1.96
N LEU A 59 1.43 -5.27 -2.19
CA LEU A 59 0.63 -4.74 -3.29
C LEU A 59 0.35 -3.25 -3.11
N THR A 60 -0.01 -2.83 -1.89
CA THR A 60 -0.23 -1.41 -1.55
C THR A 60 1.05 -0.61 -1.73
N GLU A 61 2.19 -1.09 -1.22
CA GLU A 61 3.47 -0.40 -1.39
C GLU A 61 3.82 -0.19 -2.87
N ARG A 62 3.70 -1.24 -3.68
CA ARG A 62 4.06 -1.20 -5.10
C ARG A 62 3.17 -0.25 -5.88
N ALA A 63 1.86 -0.31 -5.64
CA ALA A 63 0.89 0.53 -6.32
C ALA A 63 1.07 2.02 -5.95
N THR A 64 1.23 2.30 -4.66
CA THR A 64 1.47 3.66 -4.13
C THR A 64 2.74 4.26 -4.74
N ARG A 65 3.84 3.50 -4.69
CA ARG A 65 5.13 3.92 -5.28
C ARG A 65 5.03 4.23 -6.77
N LYS A 66 4.33 3.38 -7.53
CA LYS A 66 4.16 3.55 -8.97
C LYS A 66 3.42 4.85 -9.28
N ARG A 67 2.31 5.11 -8.60
CA ARG A 67 1.45 6.29 -8.83
C ARG A 67 2.15 7.60 -8.48
N LEU A 68 2.85 7.64 -7.34
CA LEU A 68 3.59 8.83 -6.91
C LEU A 68 4.78 9.13 -7.84
N LYS A 69 5.49 8.09 -8.30
CA LYS A 69 6.56 8.27 -9.27
C LYS A 69 6.05 8.91 -10.57
N THR A 70 4.94 8.40 -11.13
CA THR A 70 4.34 8.98 -12.34
C THR A 70 4.01 10.47 -12.16
N ARG A 71 3.43 10.86 -11.01
CA ARG A 71 3.13 12.27 -10.70
C ARG A 71 4.35 13.16 -10.57
N VAL A 72 5.45 12.64 -10.00
CA VAL A 72 6.71 13.38 -9.91
C VAL A 72 7.31 13.58 -11.29
N ASP A 73 7.30 12.55 -12.12
CA ASP A 73 7.79 12.61 -13.50
C ASP A 73 6.96 13.64 -14.32
N GLU A 74 5.63 13.65 -14.16
CA GLU A 74 4.72 14.63 -14.78
C GLU A 74 4.99 16.08 -14.32
N ARG A 75 5.31 16.30 -13.04
CA ARG A 75 5.63 17.65 -12.52
C ARG A 75 6.99 18.19 -12.96
N ARG A 76 7.88 17.32 -13.44
CA ARG A 76 9.24 17.69 -13.89
C ARG A 76 9.34 17.90 -15.41
N ALA A 77 8.32 17.47 -16.17
CA ALA A 77 8.22 17.64 -17.62
C ALA A 77 7.60 18.99 -17.99
#